data_AF-A0A8I6X2U9-F1
#
_entry.id   AF-A0A8I6X2U9-F1
#
_cell.length_a   1.000
_cell.length_b   1.000
_cell.length_c   1.000
_cell.angle_alpha   90.00
_cell.angle_beta   90.00
_cell.angle_gamma   90.00
#
_symmetry.space_group_name_H-M   'P 1'
#
loop_
_entity.id
_entity.type
_entity.pdbx_description
1 polymer ?
#
loop_
_entity_poly.entity_id
_entity_poly.type
_entity_poly.pdbx_seq_one_letter_code
_entity_poly.pdbx_strand_id
1 'polypeptide(L)'
;MALIASIVFTIHQPSVRAIYILKCVAHLNNPSPIMPVAKLKQVGSLHVFVYFVSSAALAVLLSASWQWLAAAPTRPARMRLFMHDVLIGPGATAAEVVNGTGPSLFEGEPPLRFGHVVVMDDALTEGSNPASRPVGRAQGMYVFASMHDPALLLCMNVVLTAGPYSGSTFTVVGRDNMVKPLRELSVVGGTGRFRMATGYVLWRTASWQQRKNAVLDLDVFIHVHAYAHA
;
A
#
# COMPACT_ATOMS: atom_id res chain seq x y z
N MET A 1 23.03 46.85 5.10
CA MET A 1 23.51 45.51 5.52
C MET A 1 22.29 44.58 5.56
N ALA A 2 22.25 43.55 4.73
CA ALA A 2 21.22 42.50 4.82
C ALA A 2 21.70 41.44 5.82
N LEU A 3 20.89 41.12 6.83
CA LEU A 3 21.14 40.00 7.73
C LEU A 3 20.52 38.75 7.11
N ILE A 4 21.34 37.75 6.76
CA ILE A 4 20.85 36.45 6.29
C ILE A 4 20.95 35.49 7.47
N ALA A 5 19.81 35.09 8.03
CA ALA A 5 19.72 34.01 9.01
C ALA A 5 19.13 32.78 8.31
N SER A 6 19.87 31.68 8.29
CA SER A 6 19.35 30.37 7.83
C SER A 6 19.01 29.55 9.07
N ILE A 7 17.77 29.11 9.20
CA ILE A 7 17.35 28.19 10.26
C ILE A 7 16.98 26.87 9.59
N VAL A 8 17.66 25.80 9.99
CA VAL A 8 17.41 24.43 9.50
C VAL A 8 16.65 23.69 10.59
N PHE A 9 15.39 23.34 10.32
CA PHE A 9 14.64 22.43 11.18
C PHE A 9 14.82 21.00 10.68
N THR A 10 15.40 20.16 11.53
CA THR A 10 15.48 18.72 11.26
C THR A 10 14.50 18.02 12.19
N ILE A 11 13.40 17.51 11.63
CA ILE A 11 12.46 16.68 12.39
C ILE A 11 12.84 15.22 12.16
N HIS A 12 13.22 14.52 13.23
CA HIS A 12 13.48 13.08 13.18
C HIS A 12 12.18 12.31 13.42
N GLN A 13 11.75 11.53 12.44
CA GLN A 13 10.64 10.57 12.54
C GLN A 13 11.11 9.20 11.99
N PRO A 14 10.57 8.07 12.49
CA PRO A 14 11.13 6.74 12.25
C PRO A 14 11.01 6.22 10.80
N SER A 15 10.18 6.82 9.93
CA SER A 15 9.96 6.34 8.56
C SER A 15 10.26 7.33 7.43
N VAL A 16 10.46 8.62 7.71
CA VAL A 16 10.82 9.64 6.70
C VAL A 16 11.71 10.71 7.33
N ARG A 17 12.86 11.01 6.72
CA ARG A 17 13.65 12.21 7.01
C ARG A 17 13.29 13.31 6.01
N ALA A 18 12.47 14.27 6.43
CA ALA A 18 12.22 15.48 5.65
C ALA A 18 13.02 16.64 6.26
N ILE A 19 13.85 17.29 5.44
CA ILE A 19 14.62 18.48 5.82
C ILE A 19 13.97 19.68 5.12
N TYR A 20 13.46 20.63 5.89
CA TYR A 20 12.93 21.88 5.37
C TYR A 20 13.95 23.00 5.61
N ILE A 21 14.45 23.62 4.54
CA ILE A 21 15.36 24.77 4.62
C ILE A 21 14.60 26.02 4.19
N LEU A 22 14.34 26.93 5.13
CA LEU A 22 13.77 28.24 4.84
C LEU A 22 14.92 29.27 4.78
N LYS A 23 15.19 29.83 3.60
CA LYS A 23 16.14 30.95 3.42
C LYS A 23 15.39 32.28 3.49
N CYS A 24 15.74 33.14 4.45
CA CYS A 24 15.22 34.50 4.54
C CYS A 24 16.29 35.53 4.13
N VAL A 25 15.92 36.47 3.24
CA VAL A 25 16.69 37.66 2.87
C VAL A 25 15.87 38.88 3.23
N ALA A 26 16.28 39.65 4.24
CA ALA A 26 15.64 40.91 4.59
C ALA A 26 16.34 42.07 3.84
N HIS A 27 15.61 42.75 2.95
CA HIS A 27 16.07 43.95 2.24
C HIS A 27 15.63 45.21 3.00
N LEU A 28 16.57 45.95 3.59
CA LEU A 28 16.31 47.23 4.24
C LEU A 28 16.49 48.37 3.23
N ASN A 29 15.39 48.97 2.75
CA ASN A 29 15.43 50.13 1.85
C ASN A 29 15.20 51.46 2.62
N ASN A 30 16.31 52.12 2.98
CA ASN A 30 16.66 53.56 3.14
C ASN A 30 15.64 54.64 3.68
N PRO A 31 16.04 55.90 4.00
CA PRO A 31 16.17 56.35 5.40
C PRO A 31 15.37 57.64 5.77
N SER A 32 15.34 57.93 7.10
CA SER A 32 15.08 59.21 7.82
C SER A 32 13.67 59.49 8.39
N PRO A 33 13.51 60.31 9.47
CA PRO A 33 14.51 60.90 10.38
C PRO A 33 14.47 60.32 11.82
N ILE A 34 15.65 60.31 12.44
CA ILE A 34 16.00 60.18 13.87
C ILE A 34 14.88 59.71 14.81
N MET A 35 14.57 58.41 14.76
CA MET A 35 14.05 57.72 15.94
C MET A 35 15.22 57.46 16.90
N PRO A 36 15.06 57.62 18.23
CA PRO A 36 16.10 57.29 19.19
C PRO A 36 16.52 55.81 19.00
N VAL A 37 17.83 55.55 18.98
CA VAL A 37 18.46 54.25 18.66
C VAL A 37 17.85 53.08 19.46
N ALA A 38 17.33 53.34 20.67
CA ALA A 38 16.63 52.36 21.49
C ALA A 38 15.29 51.88 20.87
N LYS A 39 14.51 52.75 20.23
CA LYS A 39 13.22 52.39 19.60
C LYS A 39 13.42 51.55 18.34
N LEU A 40 14.48 51.76 17.55
CA LEU A 40 14.76 50.95 16.36
C LEU A 40 15.11 49.49 16.69
N LYS A 41 15.88 49.24 17.76
CA LYS A 41 16.19 47.88 18.26
C LYS A 41 14.93 47.16 18.74
N GLN A 42 14.04 47.88 19.41
CA GLN A 42 12.82 47.32 19.99
C GLN A 42 11.78 46.96 18.91
N VAL A 43 11.61 47.79 17.88
CA VAL A 43 10.70 47.54 16.75
C VAL A 43 11.20 46.40 15.85
N GLY A 44 12.51 46.30 15.60
CA GLY A 44 13.11 45.16 14.89
C GLY A 44 12.97 43.85 15.65
N SER A 45 13.17 43.89 16.98
CA SER A 45 12.98 42.72 17.86
C SER A 45 11.53 42.25 17.89
N LEU A 46 10.55 43.18 17.90
CA LEU A 46 9.14 42.83 17.91
C LEU A 46 8.68 42.22 16.59
N HIS A 47 9.11 42.76 15.44
CA HIS A 47 8.78 42.17 14.14
C HIS A 47 9.38 40.77 14.00
N VAL A 48 10.67 40.59 14.34
CA VAL A 48 11.34 39.28 14.29
C VAL A 48 10.64 38.28 15.22
N PHE A 49 10.22 38.71 16.41
CA PHE A 49 9.46 37.88 17.34
C PHE A 49 8.08 37.50 16.79
N VAL A 50 7.33 38.45 16.22
CA VAL A 50 6.01 38.19 15.60
C VAL A 50 6.13 37.24 14.41
N TYR A 51 7.15 37.38 13.57
CA TYR A 51 7.44 36.45 12.48
C TYR A 51 7.84 35.06 12.98
N PHE A 52 8.63 34.96 14.04
CA PHE A 52 9.01 33.69 14.64
C PHE A 52 7.79 32.95 15.19
N VAL A 53 6.94 33.65 15.97
CA VAL A 53 5.72 33.08 16.55
C VAL A 53 4.72 32.67 15.47
N SER A 54 4.53 33.47 14.42
CA SER A 54 3.61 33.13 13.32
C SER A 54 4.09 31.95 12.47
N SER A 55 5.41 31.86 12.19
CA SER A 55 5.97 30.71 11.46
C SER A 55 5.89 29.40 12.26
N ALA A 56 6.15 29.45 13.56
CA ALA A 56 5.98 28.30 14.46
C ALA A 56 4.51 27.88 14.55
N ALA A 57 3.58 28.84 14.65
CA ALA A 57 2.15 28.56 14.66
C ALA A 57 1.70 27.89 13.35
N LEU A 58 2.16 28.38 12.19
CA LEU A 58 1.84 27.76 10.90
C LEU A 58 2.41 26.34 10.79
N ALA A 59 3.64 26.10 11.25
CA ALA A 59 4.24 24.77 11.25
C ALA A 59 3.46 23.79 12.15
N VAL A 60 3.01 24.25 13.33
CA VAL A 60 2.16 23.46 14.23
C VAL A 60 0.81 23.18 13.58
N LEU A 61 0.15 24.17 12.98
CA LEU A 61 -1.14 24.00 12.29
C LEU A 61 -1.04 23.04 11.11
N LEU A 62 0.01 23.15 10.30
CA LEU A 62 0.28 22.21 9.22
C LEU A 62 0.50 20.80 9.80
N SER A 63 1.36 20.62 10.79
CA SER A 63 1.60 19.30 11.39
C SER A 63 0.34 18.68 12.01
N ALA A 64 -0.49 19.49 12.68
CA ALA A 64 -1.75 19.05 13.25
C ALA A 64 -2.77 18.69 12.16
N SER A 65 -2.79 19.42 11.04
CA SER A 65 -3.65 19.10 9.89
C SER A 65 -3.25 17.77 9.24
N TRP A 66 -1.95 17.50 9.07
CA TRP A 66 -1.45 16.22 8.57
C TRP A 66 -1.78 15.06 9.51
N GLN A 67 -1.65 15.28 10.83
CA GLN A 67 -2.02 14.29 11.84
C GLN A 67 -3.54 14.02 11.83
N TRP A 68 -4.37 15.04 11.65
CA TRP A 68 -5.82 14.89 11.54
C TRP A 68 -6.24 14.12 10.28
N LEU A 69 -5.63 14.41 9.14
CA LEU A 69 -5.85 13.65 7.90
C LEU A 69 -5.37 12.20 8.03
N ALA A 70 -4.25 11.97 8.71
CA ALA A 70 -3.71 10.63 8.95
C ALA A 70 -4.47 9.83 10.02
N ALA A 71 -5.12 10.49 10.98
CA ALA A 71 -5.86 9.88 12.08
C ALA A 71 -7.32 9.51 11.74
N ALA A 72 -7.68 9.51 10.46
CA ALA A 72 -8.98 9.03 10.01
C ALA A 72 -9.28 7.64 10.64
N PRO A 73 -10.43 7.45 11.30
CA PRO A 73 -10.74 6.19 11.97
C PRO A 73 -10.67 5.02 10.98
N THR A 74 -9.78 4.07 11.24
CA THR A 74 -9.72 2.81 10.50
C THR A 74 -10.55 1.76 11.21
N ARG A 75 -11.44 1.08 10.49
CA ARG A 75 -12.18 -0.08 10.99
C ARG A 75 -11.50 -1.35 10.50
N PRO A 76 -11.04 -2.24 11.41
CA PRO A 76 -10.51 -3.53 10.99
C PRO A 76 -11.64 -4.41 10.45
N ALA A 77 -11.38 -5.08 9.35
CA ALA A 77 -12.21 -6.15 8.82
C ALA A 77 -11.35 -7.39 8.58
N ARG A 78 -11.94 -8.56 8.82
CA ARG A 78 -11.33 -9.85 8.54
C ARG A 78 -12.30 -10.68 7.71
N MET A 79 -11.77 -11.37 6.70
CA MET A 79 -12.54 -12.33 5.92
C MET A 79 -11.67 -13.51 5.53
N ARG A 80 -12.30 -14.67 5.40
CA ARG A 80 -11.66 -15.87 4.90
C ARG A 80 -12.31 -16.27 3.59
N LEU A 81 -11.49 -16.45 2.56
CA LEU A 81 -11.91 -16.73 1.20
C LEU A 81 -11.15 -17.95 0.68
N PHE A 82 -11.79 -18.74 -0.18
CA PHE A 82 -11.14 -19.84 -0.89
C PHE A 82 -11.09 -19.53 -2.37
N MET A 83 -9.88 -19.48 -2.92
CA MET A 83 -9.61 -19.24 -4.34
C MET A 83 -9.35 -20.56 -5.06
N HIS A 84 -9.98 -20.73 -6.22
CA HIS A 84 -9.89 -21.95 -7.02
C HIS A 84 -9.15 -21.63 -8.33
N ASP A 85 -7.84 -21.84 -8.32
CA ASP A 85 -6.98 -21.67 -9.51
C ASP A 85 -7.07 -22.93 -10.37
N VAL A 86 -7.59 -22.79 -11.60
CA VAL A 86 -7.89 -23.93 -12.47
C VAL A 86 -7.21 -23.72 -13.82
N LEU A 87 -6.02 -24.31 -13.98
CA LEU A 87 -5.23 -24.22 -15.21
C LEU A 87 -5.63 -25.25 -16.27
N ILE A 88 -6.22 -26.39 -15.88
CA ILE A 88 -6.60 -27.45 -16.80
C ILE A 88 -7.98 -28.03 -16.53
N GLY A 89 -8.54 -28.62 -17.58
CA GLY A 89 -9.84 -29.28 -17.57
C GLY A 89 -10.95 -28.37 -18.11
N PRO A 90 -12.18 -28.88 -18.20
CA PRO A 90 -13.33 -28.09 -18.59
C PRO A 90 -13.54 -26.91 -17.64
N GLY A 91 -13.69 -25.70 -18.19
CA GLY A 91 -13.92 -24.50 -17.39
C GLY A 91 -12.67 -23.94 -16.70
N ALA A 92 -11.47 -24.17 -17.27
CA ALA A 92 -10.24 -23.51 -16.83
C ALA A 92 -10.43 -21.99 -16.68
N THR A 93 -9.99 -21.47 -15.55
CA THR A 93 -10.10 -20.05 -15.17
C THR A 93 -8.76 -19.33 -15.18
N ALA A 94 -7.68 -20.08 -15.37
CA ALA A 94 -6.34 -19.57 -15.52
C ALA A 94 -5.69 -20.07 -16.81
N ALA A 95 -4.84 -19.24 -17.40
CA ALA A 95 -4.18 -19.52 -18.67
C ALA A 95 -2.70 -19.13 -18.61
N GLU A 96 -1.84 -20.06 -18.99
CA GLU A 96 -0.43 -19.79 -19.24
C GLU A 96 -0.31 -18.86 -20.44
N VAL A 97 0.39 -17.74 -20.25
CA VAL A 97 0.69 -16.75 -21.30
C VAL A 97 2.14 -16.88 -21.76
N VAL A 98 3.04 -17.23 -20.83
CA VAL A 98 4.47 -17.39 -21.08
C VAL A 98 4.97 -18.57 -20.24
N ASN A 99 5.66 -19.54 -20.84
CA ASN A 99 6.21 -20.72 -20.14
C ASN A 99 7.48 -20.40 -19.30
N GLY A 100 8.13 -19.27 -19.58
CA GLY A 100 9.39 -18.88 -18.93
C GLY A 100 10.63 -19.55 -19.54
N THR A 101 11.77 -19.39 -18.88
CA THR A 101 13.10 -19.83 -19.34
C THR A 101 13.99 -20.32 -18.20
N GLY A 102 15.08 -21.00 -18.55
CA GLY A 102 16.03 -21.54 -17.57
C GLY A 102 15.61 -22.89 -16.98
N PRO A 103 16.34 -23.40 -15.97
CA PRO A 103 16.04 -24.68 -15.34
C PRO A 103 14.69 -24.65 -14.59
N SER A 104 14.15 -25.84 -14.27
CA SER A 104 12.97 -25.91 -13.40
C SER A 104 13.33 -25.45 -11.98
N LEU A 105 12.51 -24.57 -11.42
CA LEU A 105 12.60 -24.04 -10.06
C LEU A 105 12.02 -24.99 -9.01
N PHE A 106 11.35 -26.06 -9.45
CA PHE A 106 10.73 -27.07 -8.59
C PHE A 106 10.76 -28.44 -9.27
N GLU A 107 11.16 -29.49 -8.55
CA GLU A 107 11.34 -30.83 -9.12
C GLU A 107 10.01 -31.43 -9.57
N GLY A 108 9.79 -31.78 -10.83
CA GLY A 108 8.58 -32.46 -11.34
C GLY A 108 7.85 -31.71 -12.46
N GLU A 109 6.79 -32.30 -13.01
CA GLU A 109 6.13 -31.86 -14.25
C GLU A 109 4.72 -31.25 -14.03
N PRO A 110 4.32 -30.22 -14.82
CA PRO A 110 5.15 -29.47 -15.77
C PRO A 110 6.22 -28.62 -15.05
N PRO A 111 7.33 -28.29 -15.72
CA PRO A 111 8.40 -27.50 -15.12
C PRO A 111 7.92 -26.09 -14.82
N LEU A 112 8.30 -25.57 -13.65
CA LEU A 112 8.04 -24.18 -13.27
C LEU A 112 9.32 -23.40 -13.47
N ARG A 113 9.33 -22.42 -14.38
CA ARG A 113 10.55 -21.73 -14.82
C ARG A 113 10.49 -20.25 -14.50
N PHE A 114 11.65 -19.61 -14.43
CA PHE A 114 11.72 -18.15 -14.28
C PHE A 114 11.05 -17.46 -15.47
N GLY A 115 10.18 -16.49 -15.19
CA GLY A 115 9.40 -15.80 -16.20
C GLY A 115 8.16 -16.55 -16.70
N HIS A 116 7.78 -17.67 -16.06
CA HIS A 116 6.47 -18.28 -16.32
C HIS A 116 5.37 -17.32 -15.84
N VAL A 117 4.48 -16.89 -16.74
CA VAL A 117 3.38 -15.96 -16.51
C VAL A 117 2.03 -16.66 -16.73
N VAL A 118 1.13 -16.52 -15.78
CA VAL A 118 -0.26 -16.97 -15.86
C VAL A 118 -1.19 -15.81 -15.59
N VAL A 119 -2.26 -15.69 -16.38
CA VAL A 119 -3.39 -14.80 -16.10
C VAL A 119 -4.55 -15.62 -15.54
N MET A 120 -5.32 -15.03 -14.64
CA MET A 120 -6.37 -15.74 -13.90
C MET A 120 -7.62 -14.88 -13.69
N ASP A 121 -8.78 -15.53 -13.75
CA ASP A 121 -10.08 -15.04 -13.30
C ASP A 121 -10.75 -16.16 -12.49
N ASP A 122 -10.25 -16.36 -11.27
CA ASP A 122 -10.58 -17.51 -10.44
C ASP A 122 -11.80 -17.27 -9.56
N ALA A 123 -12.56 -18.33 -9.29
CA ALA A 123 -13.69 -18.26 -8.38
C ALA A 123 -13.22 -18.06 -6.93
N LEU A 124 -13.94 -17.21 -6.19
CA LEU A 124 -13.82 -17.11 -4.73
C LEU A 124 -15.08 -17.65 -4.06
N THR A 125 -14.91 -18.50 -3.05
CA THR A 125 -16.01 -19.12 -2.31
C THR A 125 -15.79 -19.07 -0.79
N GLU A 126 -16.84 -19.39 -0.02
CA GLU A 126 -16.76 -19.44 1.46
C GLU A 126 -16.03 -20.67 2.01
N GLY A 127 -15.94 -21.74 1.22
CA GLY A 127 -15.30 -23.00 1.63
C GLY A 127 -14.39 -23.57 0.55
N SER A 128 -13.51 -24.50 0.93
CA SER A 128 -12.57 -25.15 0.02
C SER A 128 -13.24 -26.04 -1.05
N ASN A 129 -14.52 -26.39 -0.87
CA ASN A 129 -15.30 -27.07 -1.89
C ASN A 129 -15.72 -26.07 -2.98
N PRO A 130 -15.41 -26.29 -4.27
CA PRO A 130 -15.84 -25.43 -5.38
C PRO A 130 -17.36 -25.22 -5.46
N ALA A 131 -18.16 -26.17 -4.95
CA ALA A 131 -19.62 -26.06 -4.89
C ALA A 131 -20.14 -25.19 -3.72
N SER A 132 -19.25 -24.71 -2.85
CA SER A 132 -19.63 -23.80 -1.77
C SER A 132 -20.06 -22.43 -2.31
N ARG A 133 -20.70 -21.63 -1.45
CA ARG A 133 -21.31 -20.37 -1.86
C ARG A 133 -20.27 -19.43 -2.51
N PRO A 134 -20.51 -18.96 -3.75
CA PRO A 134 -19.62 -18.01 -4.40
C PRO A 134 -19.73 -16.63 -3.73
N VAL A 135 -18.58 -15.97 -3.56
CA VAL A 135 -18.48 -14.66 -2.91
C VAL A 135 -17.74 -13.62 -3.75
N GLY A 136 -17.09 -14.03 -4.84
CA GLY A 136 -16.38 -13.11 -5.71
C GLY A 136 -15.49 -13.78 -6.75
N ARG A 137 -14.53 -13.00 -7.27
CA ARG A 137 -13.51 -13.41 -8.23
C ARG A 137 -12.13 -12.91 -7.82
N ALA A 138 -11.08 -13.67 -8.11
CA ALA A 138 -9.70 -13.22 -8.05
C ALA A 138 -9.19 -13.03 -9.47
N GLN A 139 -8.93 -11.77 -9.86
CA GLN A 139 -8.62 -11.39 -11.23
C GLN A 139 -7.24 -10.75 -11.30
N GLY A 140 -6.34 -11.31 -12.10
CA GLY A 140 -5.00 -10.77 -12.22
C GLY A 140 -4.01 -11.72 -12.89
N MET A 141 -2.78 -11.69 -12.40
CA MET A 141 -1.71 -12.55 -12.92
C MET A 141 -0.73 -12.93 -11.82
N TYR A 142 0.03 -13.99 -12.08
CA TYR A 142 1.23 -14.31 -11.34
C TYR A 142 2.40 -14.62 -12.26
N VAL A 143 3.60 -14.30 -11.78
CA VAL A 143 4.86 -14.47 -12.51
C VAL A 143 5.89 -15.16 -11.64
N PHE A 144 6.51 -16.23 -12.09
CA PHE A 144 7.67 -16.83 -11.42
C PHE A 144 8.88 -15.90 -11.53
N ALA A 145 9.03 -15.01 -10.55
CA ALA A 145 9.97 -13.89 -10.59
C ALA A 145 11.29 -14.16 -9.85
N SER A 146 11.48 -15.36 -9.29
CA SER A 146 12.75 -15.77 -8.67
C SER A 146 13.50 -16.74 -9.59
N MET A 147 14.82 -16.56 -9.72
CA MET A 147 15.68 -17.48 -10.47
C MET A 147 16.11 -18.71 -9.65
N HIS A 148 15.88 -18.71 -8.33
CA HIS A 148 16.43 -19.72 -7.43
C HIS A 148 15.37 -20.41 -6.57
N ASP A 149 14.24 -19.75 -6.35
CA ASP A 149 13.13 -20.28 -5.55
C ASP A 149 11.91 -20.47 -6.43
N PRO A 150 11.03 -21.45 -6.15
CA PRO A 150 9.71 -21.54 -6.78
C PRO A 150 8.76 -20.50 -6.18
N ALA A 151 9.09 -19.23 -6.39
CA ALA A 151 8.39 -18.08 -5.85
C ALA A 151 7.85 -17.20 -6.97
N LEU A 152 6.56 -16.89 -6.87
CA LEU A 152 5.86 -16.01 -7.79
C LEU A 152 5.68 -14.60 -7.20
N LEU A 153 5.62 -13.60 -8.08
CA LEU A 153 5.01 -12.31 -7.82
C LEU A 153 3.53 -12.44 -8.17
N LEU A 154 2.66 -12.32 -7.18
CA LEU A 154 1.21 -12.25 -7.36
C LEU A 154 0.78 -10.80 -7.49
N CYS A 155 -0.07 -10.50 -8.47
CA CYS A 155 -0.76 -9.22 -8.58
C CYS A 155 -2.21 -9.47 -9.00
N MET A 156 -3.15 -9.24 -8.09
CA MET A 156 -4.56 -9.48 -8.37
C MET A 156 -5.50 -8.50 -7.67
N ASN A 157 -6.67 -8.34 -8.25
CA ASN A 157 -7.83 -7.74 -7.62
C ASN A 157 -8.76 -8.84 -7.11
N VAL A 158 -9.16 -8.73 -5.85
CA VAL A 158 -10.27 -9.49 -5.28
C VAL A 158 -11.54 -8.69 -5.50
N VAL A 159 -12.45 -9.22 -6.31
CA VAL A 159 -13.73 -8.60 -6.70
C VAL A 159 -14.86 -9.29 -5.94
N LEU A 160 -15.41 -8.64 -4.91
CA LEU A 160 -16.46 -9.22 -4.09
C LEU A 160 -17.84 -8.96 -4.67
N THR A 161 -18.65 -10.01 -4.77
CA THR A 161 -20.01 -9.96 -5.33
C THR A 161 -21.08 -10.32 -4.32
N ALA A 162 -20.70 -10.82 -3.14
CA ALA A 162 -21.64 -11.17 -2.07
C ALA A 162 -21.26 -10.58 -0.70
N GLY A 163 -22.21 -10.64 0.23
CA GLY A 163 -22.00 -10.21 1.61
C GLY A 163 -21.91 -8.69 1.79
N PRO A 164 -21.42 -8.21 2.94
CA PRO A 164 -21.46 -6.79 3.31
C PRO A 164 -20.55 -5.89 2.46
N TYR A 165 -19.65 -6.50 1.69
CA TYR A 165 -18.68 -5.82 0.83
C TYR A 165 -18.94 -6.06 -0.67
N SER A 166 -20.13 -6.57 -1.03
CA SER A 166 -20.54 -6.74 -2.42
C SER A 166 -20.37 -5.43 -3.22
N GLY A 167 -19.82 -5.54 -4.42
CA GLY A 167 -19.49 -4.41 -5.31
C GLY A 167 -18.18 -3.69 -4.96
N SER A 168 -17.45 -4.13 -3.92
CA SER A 168 -16.15 -3.57 -3.55
C SER A 168 -15.01 -4.48 -4.02
N THR A 169 -13.82 -3.89 -4.19
CA THR A 169 -12.61 -4.65 -4.54
C THR A 169 -11.45 -4.30 -3.62
N PHE A 170 -10.48 -5.20 -3.46
CA PHE A 170 -9.18 -4.86 -2.90
C PHE A 170 -8.06 -5.52 -3.70
N THR A 171 -6.88 -4.91 -3.70
CA THR A 171 -5.74 -5.34 -4.51
C THR A 171 -4.70 -6.01 -3.62
N VAL A 172 -4.27 -7.21 -4.02
CA VAL A 172 -3.23 -7.99 -3.36
C VAL A 172 -2.00 -8.02 -4.25
N VAL A 173 -0.86 -7.62 -3.70
CA VAL A 173 0.44 -7.72 -4.36
C VAL A 173 1.44 -8.31 -3.39
N GLY A 174 2.23 -9.28 -3.83
CA GLY A 174 3.28 -9.80 -2.98
C GLY A 174 4.03 -10.99 -3.56
N ARG A 175 5.08 -11.37 -2.84
CA ARG A 175 5.88 -12.55 -3.15
C ARG A 175 5.24 -13.78 -2.49
N ASP A 176 4.88 -14.77 -3.30
CA ASP A 176 4.38 -16.06 -2.85
C ASP A 176 5.39 -17.16 -3.17
N ASN A 177 6.09 -17.65 -2.14
CA ASN A 177 6.92 -18.83 -2.26
C ASN A 177 6.08 -20.08 -1.97
N MET A 178 5.68 -20.79 -3.02
CA MET A 178 4.65 -21.83 -2.96
C MET A 178 5.02 -23.06 -2.13
N VAL A 179 6.32 -23.28 -1.83
CA VAL A 179 6.75 -24.38 -0.95
C VAL A 179 6.63 -24.04 0.53
N LYS A 180 6.38 -22.77 0.88
CA LYS A 180 6.16 -22.38 2.27
C LYS A 180 4.72 -22.71 2.69
N PRO A 181 4.51 -23.22 3.92
CA PRO A 181 3.16 -23.54 4.39
C PRO A 181 2.28 -22.30 4.60
N LEU A 182 2.90 -21.16 4.93
CA LEU A 182 2.24 -19.88 5.15
C LEU A 182 3.01 -18.79 4.41
N ARG A 183 2.29 -18.01 3.60
CA ARG A 183 2.81 -16.81 2.93
C ARG A 183 2.02 -15.58 3.38
N GLU A 184 2.68 -14.44 3.41
CA GLU A 184 2.03 -13.15 3.70
C GLU A 184 2.20 -12.24 2.49
N LEU A 185 1.08 -11.72 1.97
CA LEU A 185 1.03 -10.80 0.84
C LEU A 185 0.34 -9.51 1.27
N SER A 186 0.68 -8.39 0.67
CA SER A 186 0.14 -7.09 1.06
C SER A 186 -1.18 -6.78 0.37
N VAL A 187 -2.14 -6.26 1.14
CA VAL A 187 -3.27 -5.52 0.57
C VAL A 187 -2.81 -4.07 0.39
N VAL A 188 -2.68 -3.65 -0.86
CA VAL A 188 -2.06 -2.37 -1.24
C VAL A 188 -3.08 -1.27 -1.55
N GLY A 189 -4.37 -1.61 -1.59
CA GLY A 189 -5.43 -0.68 -1.91
C GLY A 189 -6.78 -1.36 -2.06
N GLY A 190 -7.80 -0.57 -2.39
CA GLY A 190 -9.12 -1.08 -2.74
C GLY A 190 -10.08 0.00 -3.25
N THR A 191 -11.26 -0.45 -3.65
CA THR A 191 -12.34 0.36 -4.20
C THR A 191 -13.65 0.12 -3.45
N GLY A 192 -14.65 0.97 -3.69
CA GLY A 192 -15.92 0.89 -2.99
C GLY A 192 -15.72 1.02 -1.47
N ARG A 193 -16.20 0.04 -0.71
CA ARG A 193 -16.03 0.02 0.75
C ARG A 193 -14.58 -0.16 1.21
N PHE A 194 -13.66 -0.55 0.32
CA PHE A 194 -12.23 -0.67 0.62
C PHE A 194 -11.39 0.48 0.05
N ARG A 195 -12.01 1.64 -0.24
CA ARG A 195 -11.25 2.83 -0.66
C ARG A 195 -10.17 3.17 0.37
N MET A 196 -8.95 3.38 -0.12
CA MET A 196 -7.74 3.61 0.68
C MET A 196 -7.35 2.46 1.62
N ALA A 197 -7.89 1.26 1.45
CA ALA A 197 -7.63 0.18 2.37
C ALA A 197 -6.16 -0.30 2.33
N THR A 198 -5.66 -0.69 3.49
CA THR A 198 -4.34 -1.29 3.67
C THR A 198 -4.44 -2.54 4.52
N GLY A 199 -3.52 -3.48 4.37
CA GLY A 199 -3.58 -4.71 5.15
C GLY A 199 -2.69 -5.81 4.59
N TYR A 200 -3.03 -7.05 4.92
CA TYR A 200 -2.29 -8.22 4.49
C TYR A 200 -3.21 -9.44 4.34
N VAL A 201 -2.71 -10.44 3.62
CA VAL A 201 -3.35 -11.73 3.41
C VAL A 201 -2.41 -12.82 3.86
N LEU A 202 -2.90 -13.69 4.74
CA LEU A 202 -2.24 -14.94 5.08
C LEU A 202 -2.72 -16.05 4.15
N TRP A 203 -1.79 -16.60 3.38
CA TRP A 203 -2.07 -17.46 2.23
C TRP A 203 -1.56 -18.88 2.44
N ARG A 204 -2.46 -19.86 2.30
CA ARG A 204 -2.18 -21.29 2.47
C ARG A 204 -2.67 -22.08 1.26
N THR A 205 -1.99 -23.16 0.93
CA THR A 205 -2.42 -24.08 -0.13
C THR A 205 -3.23 -25.18 0.53
N ALA A 206 -4.55 -25.19 0.30
CA ALA A 206 -5.45 -26.20 0.86
C ALA A 206 -5.40 -27.50 0.04
N SER A 207 -5.28 -27.40 -1.28
CA SER A 207 -5.01 -28.53 -2.16
C SER A 207 -4.22 -28.08 -3.40
N TRP A 208 -3.43 -28.99 -3.97
CA TRP A 208 -2.69 -28.75 -5.20
C TRP A 208 -2.58 -30.04 -6.00
N GLN A 209 -3.25 -30.07 -7.15
CA GLN A 209 -3.38 -31.24 -8.00
C GLN A 209 -2.55 -31.05 -9.26
N GLN A 210 -1.59 -31.96 -9.48
CA GLN A 210 -0.75 -32.02 -10.69
C GLN A 210 -0.07 -30.68 -11.05
N ARG A 211 0.17 -29.83 -10.04
CA ARG A 211 0.78 -28.51 -10.21
C ARG A 211 0.04 -27.54 -11.12
N LYS A 212 -1.25 -27.79 -11.31
CA LYS A 212 -2.09 -27.03 -12.22
C LYS A 212 -3.28 -26.47 -11.46
N ASN A 213 -4.09 -27.36 -10.88
CA ASN A 213 -5.29 -26.92 -10.18
C ASN A 213 -4.99 -26.79 -8.69
N ALA A 214 -5.31 -25.65 -8.09
CA ALA A 214 -5.05 -25.36 -6.68
C ALA A 214 -6.29 -24.79 -6.00
N VAL A 215 -6.45 -25.13 -4.71
CA VAL A 215 -7.36 -24.41 -3.81
C VAL A 215 -6.53 -23.68 -2.78
N LEU A 216 -6.70 -22.38 -2.70
CA LEU A 216 -5.91 -21.48 -1.86
C LEU A 216 -6.81 -20.87 -0.78
N ASP A 217 -6.36 -20.92 0.46
CA ASP A 217 -7.05 -20.38 1.64
C ASP A 217 -6.43 -19.03 1.99
N LEU A 218 -7.24 -17.98 1.86
CA LEU A 218 -6.89 -16.58 2.04
C LEU A 218 -7.55 -16.05 3.32
N ASP A 219 -6.75 -15.81 4.35
CA ASP A 219 -7.20 -15.13 5.58
C ASP A 219 -6.75 -13.66 5.52
N VAL A 220 -7.69 -12.78 5.20
CA VAL A 220 -7.47 -11.38 4.83
C VAL A 220 -7.74 -10.49 6.03
N PHE A 221 -6.78 -9.62 6.34
CA PHE A 221 -6.88 -8.59 7.37
C PHE A 221 -6.75 -7.22 6.71
N ILE A 222 -7.80 -6.41 6.78
CA ILE A 222 -7.87 -5.15 6.06
C ILE A 222 -8.33 -4.01 6.97
N HIS A 223 -7.65 -2.88 6.89
CA HIS A 223 -8.03 -1.63 7.55
C HIS A 223 -8.84 -0.77 6.58
N VAL A 224 -10.09 -0.50 6.94
CA VAL A 224 -11.02 0.29 6.13
C VAL A 224 -11.08 1.71 6.66
N HIS A 225 -10.83 2.70 5.82
CA HIS A 225 -10.91 4.10 6.24
C HIS A 225 -12.36 4.59 6.27
N ALA A 226 -12.81 5.10 7.42
CA ALA A 226 -14.22 5.44 7.66
C ALA A 226 -14.79 6.55 6.76
N TYR A 227 -13.95 7.40 6.17
CA TYR A 227 -14.38 8.49 5.27
C TYR A 227 -14.64 8.06 3.82
N ALA A 228 -14.55 6.77 3.52
CA ALA A 228 -14.84 6.22 2.19
C ALA A 228 -16.34 6.23 1.80
N HIS A 229 -17.23 6.66 2.69
CA HIS A 229 -18.68 6.65 2.49
C HIS A 229 -19.26 7.94 1.86
N ALA A 230 -18.43 8.92 1.52
CA ALA A 230 -18.83 10.09 0.74
C ALA A 230 -18.68 9.83 -0.76
#